data_AF-A0A1I4W8L0-F1
#
_entry.id   AF-A0A1I4W8L0-F1
#
_cell.length_a   1.000
_cell.length_b   1.000
_cell.length_c   1.000
_cell.angle_alpha   90.00
_cell.angle_beta   90.00
_cell.angle_gamma   90.00
#
_symmetry.space_group_name_H-M   'P 1'
#
loop_
_entity.id
_entity.type
_entity.pdbx_description
1 polymer ?
#
loop_
_entity_poly.entity_id
_entity_poly.type
_entity_poly.pdbx_seq_one_letter_code
_entity_poly.pdbx_strand_id
1 'polypeptide(L)'
;MPYEELEFDLEPIQDRIKGYDSYLYIAPITIFGIIPKKVELIFYWEQLKIIILEFEPVDLPKVKKLSKLNFTKINNSYVKTTYKMQNKLISISK
;
A
#
# COMPACT_ATOMS: atom_id res chain seq x y z
N MET A 1 6.06 23.28 -19.59
CA MET A 1 6.36 23.45 -18.15
C MET A 1 6.25 22.06 -17.52
N PRO A 2 7.35 21.34 -17.27
CA PRO A 2 7.31 19.94 -16.85
C PRO A 2 6.99 19.73 -15.36
N TYR A 3 6.53 20.77 -14.66
CA TYR A 3 6.24 20.72 -13.23
C TYR A 3 4.79 20.29 -12.92
N GLU A 4 3.87 20.39 -13.89
CA GLU A 4 2.45 20.00 -13.70
C GLU A 4 2.22 18.48 -13.90
N GLU A 5 3.07 17.79 -14.67
CA GLU A 5 2.93 16.33 -14.90
C GLU A 5 3.49 15.46 -13.74
N LEU A 6 4.06 16.10 -12.71
CA LEU A 6 4.40 15.49 -11.43
C LEU A 6 3.33 15.80 -10.37
N GLU A 7 2.12 16.22 -10.78
CA GLU A 7 0.95 16.08 -9.93
C GLU A 7 0.78 14.60 -9.62
N PHE A 8 0.99 14.28 -8.34
CA PHE A 8 0.99 12.93 -7.79
C PHE A 8 -0.01 12.01 -8.48
N ASP A 9 0.48 10.87 -8.99
CA ASP A 9 -0.34 9.75 -9.51
C ASP A 9 -1.15 9.10 -8.38
N LEU A 10 -1.96 9.89 -7.67
CA LEU A 10 -2.70 9.56 -6.47
C LEU A 10 -4.18 9.90 -6.67
N GLU A 11 -5.03 8.89 -6.65
CA GLU A 11 -6.47 9.07 -6.59
C GLU A 11 -6.94 8.97 -5.14
N PRO A 12 -7.57 10.02 -4.56
CA PRO A 12 -8.11 9.94 -3.21
C PRO A 12 -9.24 8.92 -3.15
N ILE A 13 -9.26 8.13 -2.08
CA ILE A 13 -10.33 7.18 -1.80
C ILE A 13 -10.91 7.43 -0.41
N GLN A 14 -12.04 6.78 -0.11
CA GLN A 14 -12.60 6.84 1.24
C GLN A 14 -11.57 6.39 2.28
N ASP A 15 -11.40 7.22 3.30
CA ASP A 15 -10.47 6.95 4.40
C ASP A 15 -10.72 5.57 5.02
N ARG A 16 -9.68 4.72 5.00
CA ARG A 16 -9.73 3.45 5.74
C ARG A 16 -9.61 3.65 7.25
N ILE A 17 -8.98 4.74 7.67
CA ILE A 17 -8.67 5.04 9.06
C ILE A 17 -9.07 6.48 9.32
N LYS A 18 -9.93 6.69 10.33
CA LYS A 18 -10.40 8.05 10.68
C LYS A 18 -9.20 8.97 11.00
N GLY A 19 -9.16 10.11 10.32
CA GLY A 19 -8.11 11.12 10.48
C GLY A 19 -6.82 10.82 9.70
N TYR A 20 -6.89 9.92 8.72
CA TYR A 20 -5.81 9.60 7.78
C TYR A 20 -6.35 9.73 6.37
N ASP A 21 -5.53 10.22 5.47
CA ASP A 21 -5.88 10.36 4.06
C ASP A 21 -5.44 9.11 3.31
N SER A 22 -6.36 8.49 2.57
CA SER A 22 -6.11 7.25 1.82
C SER A 22 -6.10 7.53 0.32
N TYR A 23 -5.07 7.05 -0.39
CA TYR A 23 -4.90 7.26 -1.82
C TYR A 23 -4.55 5.97 -2.54
N LEU A 24 -5.05 5.81 -3.77
CA LEU A 24 -4.58 4.81 -4.72
C LEU A 24 -3.44 5.39 -5.54
N TYR A 25 -2.33 4.68 -5.62
CA TYR A 25 -1.24 5.03 -6.53
C TYR A 25 -1.52 4.43 -7.91
N ILE A 26 -1.73 5.28 -8.91
CA ILE A 26 -2.17 4.89 -10.27
C ILE A 26 -1.02 4.79 -11.27
N ALA A 27 0.19 5.26 -10.90
CA ALA A 27 1.34 5.15 -11.80
C ALA A 27 1.81 3.70 -11.96
N PRO A 28 2.39 3.36 -13.12
CA PRO A 28 2.98 2.04 -13.34
C PRO A 28 4.15 1.81 -12.39
N ILE A 29 4.02 0.79 -11.53
CA ILE A 29 5.08 0.32 -10.63
C ILE A 29 5.19 -1.20 -10.70
N THR A 30 6.43 -1.69 -10.67
CA THR A 30 6.72 -3.12 -10.61
C THR A 30 7.46 -3.47 -9.32
N ILE A 31 7.04 -4.54 -8.65
CA ILE A 31 7.65 -5.08 -7.45
C ILE A 31 8.21 -6.46 -7.80
N PHE A 32 9.52 -6.59 -7.84
CA PHE A 32 10.20 -7.83 -8.28
C PHE A 32 9.72 -8.33 -9.66
N GLY A 33 9.44 -7.41 -10.58
CA GLY A 33 8.92 -7.73 -11.92
C GLY A 33 7.42 -8.03 -11.98
N ILE A 34 6.69 -7.85 -10.88
CA ILE A 34 5.24 -8.05 -10.80
C ILE A 34 4.54 -6.71 -10.63
N ILE A 35 3.52 -6.46 -11.45
CA ILE A 35 2.66 -5.29 -11.33
C ILE A 35 1.63 -5.59 -10.24
N PRO A 36 1.58 -4.83 -9.13
CA PRO A 36 0.53 -4.97 -8.15
C PRO A 36 -0.84 -4.68 -8.77
N LYS A 37 -1.87 -5.40 -8.35
CA LYS A 37 -3.26 -5.10 -8.71
C LYS A 37 -3.71 -3.75 -8.17
N LYS A 38 -3.23 -3.43 -6.96
CA LYS A 38 -3.56 -2.19 -6.27
C LYS A 38 -2.39 -1.77 -5.41
N VAL A 39 -2.08 -0.48 -5.44
CA VAL A 39 -1.15 0.15 -4.52
C VAL A 39 -1.93 1.22 -3.78
N GLU A 40 -2.01 1.09 -2.46
CA GLU A 40 -2.69 2.06 -1.62
C GLU A 40 -1.72 2.64 -0.60
N LEU A 41 -1.74 3.95 -0.49
CA LEU A 41 -0.89 4.75 0.35
C LEU A 41 -1.77 5.49 1.35
N ILE A 42 -1.49 5.30 2.64
CA ILE A 42 -2.25 5.95 3.71
C ILE A 42 -1.31 6.91 4.45
N PHE A 43 -1.71 8.17 4.47
CA PHE A 43 -0.98 9.27 5.05
C PHE A 43 -1.64 9.73 6.36
N TYR A 44 -0.81 10.20 7.29
CA TYR A 44 -1.27 10.98 8.43
C TYR A 44 -0.61 12.34 8.35
N TRP A 45 -1.42 13.36 8.08
CA TRP A 45 -0.94 14.66 7.61
C TRP A 45 -0.06 14.43 6.36
N GLU A 46 1.10 15.06 6.26
CA GLU A 46 1.99 14.94 5.10
C GLU A 46 2.94 13.73 5.17
N GLN A 47 2.70 12.77 6.08
CA GLN A 47 3.61 11.64 6.31
C GLN A 47 2.99 10.31 5.90
N LEU A 48 3.66 9.58 4.99
CA LEU A 48 3.27 8.21 4.62
C LEU A 48 3.41 7.27 5.82
N LYS A 49 2.32 6.62 6.23
CA LYS A 49 2.29 5.72 7.39
C LYS A 49 2.06 4.27 7.02
N ILE A 50 1.31 3.99 5.95
CA ILE A 50 0.96 2.63 5.54
C ILE A 50 1.07 2.51 4.02
N ILE A 51 1.68 1.41 3.59
CA ILE A 51 1.74 0.97 2.19
C ILE A 51 1.03 -0.37 2.11
N ILE A 52 0.03 -0.48 1.24
CA ILE A 52 -0.69 -1.72 0.96
C ILE A 52 -0.45 -2.07 -0.50
N LEU A 53 0.12 -3.24 -0.74
CA LEU A 53 0.36 -3.79 -2.07
C LEU A 53 -0.52 -5.03 -2.24
N GLU A 54 -1.54 -4.95 -3.09
CA GLU A 54 -2.40 -6.08 -3.43
C GLU A 54 -1.90 -6.75 -4.70
N PHE A 55 -1.84 -8.07 -4.71
CA PHE A 55 -1.41 -8.86 -5.86
C PHE A 55 -2.44 -9.91 -6.23
N GLU A 56 -2.40 -10.35 -7.48
CA GLU A 56 -3.14 -11.55 -7.88
C GLU A 56 -2.60 -12.78 -7.13
N PRO A 57 -3.45 -13.75 -6.75
CA PRO A 57 -3.03 -14.93 -5.98
C PRO A 57 -1.86 -15.70 -6.61
N VAL A 58 -1.83 -15.75 -7.94
CA VAL A 58 -0.80 -16.43 -8.74
C VAL A 58 0.59 -15.79 -8.59
N ASP A 59 0.66 -14.51 -8.25
CA ASP A 59 1.93 -13.77 -8.14
C ASP A 59 2.48 -13.70 -6.72
N LEU A 60 1.67 -14.04 -5.70
CA LEU A 60 2.08 -14.05 -4.29
C LEU A 60 3.40 -14.81 -4.03
N PRO A 61 3.67 -15.98 -4.66
CA PRO A 61 4.96 -16.66 -4.49
C PRO A 61 6.16 -15.83 -4.96
N LYS A 62 5.99 -15.04 -6.02
CA LYS A 62 7.06 -14.25 -6.65
C LYS A 62 7.44 -13.03 -5.80
N VAL A 63 6.47 -12.46 -5.09
CA VAL A 63 6.66 -11.28 -4.23
C VAL A 63 6.90 -11.61 -2.75
N LYS A 64 7.06 -12.89 -2.39
CA LYS A 64 7.32 -13.34 -1.01
C LYS A 64 8.53 -12.66 -0.34
N LYS A 65 9.49 -12.17 -1.14
CA LYS A 65 10.64 -11.38 -0.66
C LYS A 65 10.23 -10.09 0.06
N LEU A 66 9.04 -9.55 -0.16
CA LEU A 66 8.49 -8.41 0.58
C LEU A 66 8.48 -8.64 2.10
N SER A 67 8.30 -9.88 2.56
CA SER A 67 8.38 -10.20 3.98
C SER A 67 9.75 -9.94 4.60
N LYS A 68 10.82 -9.93 3.80
CA LYS A 68 12.17 -9.54 4.26
C LYS A 68 12.37 -8.03 4.31
N LEU A 69 11.44 -7.26 3.75
CA LEU A 69 11.45 -5.78 3.69
C LEU A 69 10.44 -5.16 4.70
N ASN A 70 10.12 -5.90 5.75
CA ASN A 70 9.17 -5.52 6.81
C ASN A 70 7.72 -5.33 6.31
N PHE A 71 7.32 -6.02 5.24
CA PHE A 71 5.91 -6.15 4.89
C PHE A 71 5.30 -7.40 5.54
N THR A 72 4.14 -7.23 6.15
CA THR A 72 3.33 -8.33 6.68
C THR A 72 2.32 -8.75 5.62
N LYS A 73 2.24 -10.06 5.34
CA LYS A 73 1.22 -10.60 4.43
C LYS A 73 -0.12 -10.69 5.15
N ILE A 74 -1.17 -10.14 4.55
CA ILE A 74 -2.57 -10.24 5.00
C ILE A 74 -3.39 -10.60 3.76
N ASN A 75 -3.95 -11.82 3.70
CA ASN A 75 -4.63 -12.36 2.52
C ASN A 75 -3.78 -12.26 1.24
N ASN A 76 -4.25 -11.53 0.23
CA ASN A 76 -3.57 -11.30 -1.04
C ASN A 76 -2.74 -10.00 -1.05
N SER A 77 -2.58 -9.38 0.12
CA SER A 77 -1.92 -8.09 0.27
C SER A 77 -0.66 -8.18 1.11
N TYR A 78 0.30 -7.31 0.81
CA TYR A 78 1.47 -7.05 1.62
C TYR A 78 1.36 -5.64 2.20
N VAL A 79 1.40 -5.55 3.53
CA VAL A 79 1.23 -4.29 4.26
C VAL A 79 2.50 -3.93 5.00
N LYS A 80 3.02 -2.73 4.74
CA LYS A 80 4.10 -2.13 5.54
C LYS A 80 3.53 -0.93 6.28
N THR A 81 3.84 -0.84 7.56
CA THR A 81 3.41 0.29 8.38
C THR A 81 4.54 0.79 9.26
N THR A 82 4.63 2.11 9.41
CA THR A 82 5.51 2.75 10.40
C THR A 82 4.81 2.89 11.76
N TYR A 83 3.51 2.63 11.83
CA TYR A 83 2.77 2.62 13.08
C TYR A 83 3.17 1.37 13.87
N LYS A 84 3.33 1.49 15.19
CA LYS A 84 3.48 0.33 16.11
C LYS A 84 2.15 -0.45 16.16
N MET A 85 1.77 -1.06 15.04
CA MET A 85 0.49 -1.69 14.77
C MET A 85 0.61 -3.22 14.84
N GLN A 86 1.35 -3.74 15.83
CA GLN A 86 1.32 -5.18 16.11
C GLN A 86 -0.09 -5.67 16.54
N ASN A 87 -1.00 -4.77 16.98
CA ASN A 87 -2.23 -5.19 17.65
C ASN A 87 -3.57 -4.79 17.01
N LYS A 88 -3.64 -4.06 15.87
CA LYS A 88 -4.93 -3.47 15.43
C LYS A 88 -5.30 -3.64 13.93
N LEU A 89 -4.41 -4.15 13.08
CA LEU A 89 -4.80 -4.57 11.71
C LEU A 89 -5.54 -5.93 11.69
N ILE A 90 -5.39 -6.74 12.74
CA ILE A 90 -6.05 -8.06 12.87
C ILE A 90 -7.58 -7.92 13.00
N SER A 91 -8.10 -6.76 13.42
CA SER A 91 -9.53 -6.55 13.66
C SER A 91 -10.33 -6.06 12.46
N ILE A 92 -9.70 -5.75 11.31
CA ILE A 92 -10.42 -5.31 10.09
C ILE A 92 -10.73 -6.51 9.16
N SER A 93 -10.21 -7.71 9.50
CA SER A 93 -10.44 -8.95 8.74
C SER A 93 -11.48 -9.88 9.38
N LYS A 94 -12.38 -9.37 10.21
CA LYS A 94 -13.53 -10.12 10.73
C LYS A 94 -14.80 -9.28 10.63
#